data_AF-F9VNN4-F1
#
_entry.id   AF-F9VNN4-F1
#
_cell.length_a   1.000
_cell.length_b   1.000
_cell.length_c   1.000
_cell.angle_alpha   90.00
_cell.angle_beta   90.00
_cell.angle_gamma   90.00
#
_symmetry.space_group_name_H-M   'P 1'
#
loop_
_entity.id
_entity.type
_entity.pdbx_description
1 polymer ?
#
loop_
_entity_poly.entity_id
_entity_poly.type
_entity_poly.pdbx_seq_one_letter_code
_entity_poly.pdbx_strand_id
1 'polypeptide(L)'
;MVVSSLKNIDPSVLEVISRFKLHFLVLLSAKSSIKELKILSKLTIIGPLSSYKLSQELGMPSATAWRILKKLCKEGYVQKGEKNFSITPKGLAILFKNYHDDKIRKVVAKRIKEIWNYEGSVDEIYCLLKDMVDLIDKGKIDIKNICLNYPASLAGFLYPLASELSEETKKVIAHYMLKTFPSTNLTPYCRGIISFDNRATPYLIAVECKAEGIKLNHYCELLQKLYNKNSIS
;
A
#
# COMPACT_ATOMS: atom_id res chain seq x y z
N MET A 1 -12.40 -4.30 -47.65
CA MET A 1 -12.97 -4.66 -46.32
C MET A 1 -11.78 -4.82 -45.39
N VAL A 2 -11.38 -3.89 -44.52
CA VAL A 2 -12.12 -3.08 -43.55
C VAL A 2 -11.50 -1.67 -43.51
N VAL A 3 -12.15 -0.69 -44.14
CA VAL A 3 -11.91 0.75 -43.90
C VAL A 3 -13.24 1.46 -44.10
N SER A 4 -14.08 1.48 -43.07
CA SER A 4 -15.26 2.35 -42.98
C SER A 4 -15.97 2.20 -41.64
N SER A 5 -15.47 2.87 -40.60
CA SER A 5 -16.28 3.43 -39.49
C SER A 5 -15.43 4.16 -38.44
N LEU A 6 -14.60 5.11 -38.89
CA LEU A 6 -13.96 6.10 -38.01
C LEU A 6 -14.25 7.53 -38.48
N LYS A 7 -15.46 7.78 -39.01
CA LYS A 7 -15.85 9.12 -39.50
C LYS A 7 -16.82 9.89 -38.61
N ASN A 8 -17.26 9.35 -37.49
CA ASN A 8 -18.11 10.06 -36.52
C ASN A 8 -17.63 9.83 -35.08
N ILE A 9 -16.39 10.22 -34.78
CA ILE A 9 -15.98 10.40 -33.39
C ILE A 9 -16.13 11.88 -33.09
N ASP A 10 -16.99 12.18 -32.12
CA ASP A 10 -17.22 13.52 -31.59
C ASP A 10 -15.87 14.18 -31.24
N PRO A 11 -15.62 15.44 -31.66
CA PRO A 11 -14.38 16.13 -31.36
C PRO A 11 -14.07 16.19 -29.84
N SER A 12 -15.09 16.15 -28.97
CA SER A 12 -14.92 16.04 -27.52
C SER A 12 -14.35 14.68 -27.08
N VAL A 13 -14.70 13.59 -27.76
CA VAL A 13 -14.16 12.24 -27.52
C VAL A 13 -12.72 12.12 -28.02
N LEU A 14 -12.39 12.79 -29.13
CA LEU A 14 -11.00 12.93 -29.60
C LEU A 14 -10.13 13.74 -28.64
N GLU A 15 -10.69 14.75 -27.97
CA GLU A 15 -10.01 15.52 -26.92
C GLU A 15 -9.84 14.72 -25.62
N VAL A 16 -10.82 13.87 -25.26
CA VAL A 16 -10.68 12.92 -24.14
C VAL A 16 -9.64 11.85 -24.46
N ILE A 17 -9.62 11.30 -25.68
CA ILE A 17 -8.63 10.30 -26.11
C ILE A 17 -7.23 10.94 -26.21
N SER A 18 -7.10 12.20 -26.63
CA SER A 18 -5.81 12.90 -26.65
C SER A 18 -5.32 13.20 -25.23
N ARG A 19 -6.22 13.55 -24.28
CA ARG A 19 -5.90 13.68 -22.85
C ARG A 19 -5.53 12.34 -22.20
N PHE A 20 -6.19 11.24 -22.58
CA PHE A 20 -5.86 9.89 -22.11
C PHE A 20 -4.52 9.39 -22.70
N LYS A 21 -4.23 9.68 -23.97
CA LYS A 21 -2.92 9.37 -24.58
C LYS A 21 -1.80 10.25 -24.02
N LEU A 22 -2.07 11.50 -23.65
CA LEU A 22 -1.11 12.33 -22.91
C LEU A 22 -0.83 11.78 -21.51
N HIS A 23 -1.83 11.22 -20.82
CA HIS A 23 -1.63 10.55 -19.53
C HIS A 23 -0.91 9.20 -19.67
N PHE A 24 -1.09 8.48 -20.78
CA PHE A 24 -0.38 7.22 -21.04
C PHE A 24 1.13 7.44 -21.31
N LEU A 25 1.53 8.66 -21.69
CA LEU A 25 2.93 9.05 -21.92
C LEU A 25 3.63 9.69 -20.71
N VAL A 26 2.95 9.83 -19.57
CA VAL A 26 3.59 10.17 -18.27
C VAL A 26 3.82 8.91 -17.42
N LEU A 27 3.95 7.75 -18.06
CA LEU A 27 4.47 6.51 -17.47
C LEU A 27 6.01 6.50 -17.42
N LEU A 28 6.63 7.66 -17.23
CA LEU A 28 7.96 7.72 -16.67
C LEU A 28 7.83 7.44 -15.17
N SER A 29 7.89 6.15 -14.83
CA SER A 29 8.33 5.67 -13.52
C SER A 29 9.41 6.64 -13.02
N ALA A 30 9.09 7.42 -11.98
CA ALA A 30 10.00 8.42 -11.43
C ALA A 30 11.20 7.66 -10.85
N LYS A 31 12.20 7.38 -11.69
CA LYS A 31 13.42 6.70 -11.30
C LYS A 31 14.14 7.64 -10.36
N SER A 32 14.03 7.39 -9.06
CA SER A 32 14.79 8.14 -8.06
C SER A 32 16.28 8.01 -8.39
N SER A 33 16.99 9.12 -8.35
CA SER A 33 18.42 9.12 -8.59
C SER A 33 19.14 8.26 -7.54
N ILE A 34 20.31 7.73 -7.90
CA ILE A 34 21.13 6.92 -6.99
C ILE A 34 21.44 7.69 -5.69
N LYS A 35 21.63 9.02 -5.78
CA LYS A 35 21.90 9.88 -4.60
C LYS A 35 20.67 10.01 -3.70
N GLU A 36 19.47 10.12 -4.26
CA GLU A 36 18.21 10.13 -3.49
C GLU A 36 18.02 8.80 -2.76
N LEU A 37 18.22 7.67 -3.43
CA LEU A 37 18.10 6.35 -2.81
C LEU A 37 19.12 6.14 -1.68
N LYS A 38 20.36 6.63 -1.84
CA LYS A 38 21.37 6.61 -0.76
C LYS A 38 20.93 7.42 0.46
N ILE A 39 20.34 8.60 0.28
CA ILE A 39 19.81 9.41 1.38
C ILE A 39 18.65 8.70 2.07
N LEU A 40 17.68 8.18 1.32
CA LEU A 40 16.54 7.43 1.87
C LEU A 40 17.00 6.19 2.64
N SER A 41 17.98 5.44 2.11
CA SER A 41 18.57 4.29 2.78
C SER A 41 19.22 4.66 4.12
N LYS A 42 20.02 5.73 4.17
CA LYS A 42 20.63 6.22 5.41
C LYS A 42 19.60 6.67 6.44
N LEU A 43 18.56 7.40 6.02
CA LEU A 43 17.46 7.80 6.90
C LEU A 43 16.67 6.59 7.43
N THR A 44 16.58 5.53 6.64
CA THR A 44 15.90 4.29 7.04
C THR A 44 16.68 3.55 8.13
N ILE A 45 17.99 3.35 7.92
CA ILE A 45 18.87 2.60 8.82
C ILE A 45 19.14 3.37 10.12
N ILE A 46 19.56 4.63 10.01
CA ILE A 46 20.05 5.41 11.15
C ILE A 46 18.90 6.14 11.86
N GLY A 47 17.84 6.49 11.12
CA GLY A 47 16.75 7.31 11.63
C GLY A 47 16.92 8.80 11.29
N PRO A 48 16.28 9.70 12.05
CA PRO A 48 16.26 11.12 11.73
C PRO A 48 17.65 11.76 11.76
N LEU A 49 18.02 12.47 10.69
CA LEU A 49 19.34 13.08 10.56
C LEU A 49 19.26 14.53 10.06
N SER A 50 20.20 15.37 10.49
CA SER A 50 20.38 16.70 9.89
C SER A 50 21.00 16.58 8.49
N SER A 51 20.83 17.62 7.66
CA SER A 51 21.48 17.68 6.35
C SER A 51 23.00 17.63 6.45
N TYR A 52 23.57 18.25 7.49
CA TYR A 52 25.01 18.21 7.77
C TYR A 52 25.47 16.78 8.08
N LYS A 53 24.81 16.07 9.00
CA LYS A 53 25.18 14.70 9.36
C LYS A 53 25.03 13.74 8.17
N LEU A 54 23.97 13.88 7.37
CA LEU A 54 23.81 13.12 6.12
C LEU A 54 24.94 13.39 5.11
N SER A 55 25.41 14.63 5.04
CA SER A 55 26.49 15.01 4.12
C SER A 55 27.82 14.33 4.48
N GLN A 56 28.14 14.25 5.77
CA GLN A 56 29.29 13.52 6.31
C GLN A 56 29.18 12.01 6.07
N GLU A 57 28.03 11.42 6.40
CA GLU A 57 27.74 9.98 6.23
C GLU A 57 27.83 9.46 4.78
N LEU A 58 27.62 10.35 3.81
CA LEU A 58 27.58 10.00 2.39
C LEU A 58 28.74 10.60 1.58
N GLY A 59 29.65 11.34 2.21
CA GLY A 59 30.77 12.00 1.55
C GLY A 59 30.32 12.96 0.43
N MET A 60 29.25 13.72 0.65
CA MET A 60 28.71 14.66 -0.34
C MET A 60 28.66 16.11 0.18
N PRO A 61 28.72 17.13 -0.70
CA PRO A 61 28.61 18.52 -0.24
C PRO A 61 27.30 18.78 0.50
N SER A 62 27.34 19.50 1.63
CA SER A 62 26.15 19.77 2.44
C SER A 62 25.06 20.51 1.69
N ALA A 63 25.42 21.41 0.77
CA ALA A 63 24.46 22.09 -0.12
C ALA A 63 23.72 21.10 -1.03
N THR A 64 24.41 20.06 -1.53
CA THR A 64 23.81 19.01 -2.35
C THR A 64 22.85 18.15 -1.53
N ALA A 65 23.26 17.72 -0.33
CA ALA A 65 22.39 16.97 0.58
C ALA A 65 21.11 17.75 0.91
N TRP A 66 21.24 19.05 1.20
CA TRP A 66 20.10 19.94 1.46
C TRP A 66 19.15 20.08 0.26
N ARG A 67 19.68 20.27 -0.96
CA ARG A 67 18.85 20.37 -2.17
C ARG A 67 18.07 19.09 -2.42
N ILE A 68 18.71 17.93 -2.27
CA ILE A 68 18.04 16.63 -2.41
C ILE A 68 16.95 16.47 -1.34
N LEU A 69 17.27 16.76 -0.08
CA LEU A 69 16.29 16.69 1.02
C LEU A 69 15.09 17.61 0.79
N LYS A 70 15.30 18.85 0.33
CA LYS A 70 14.20 19.77 -0.04
C LYS A 70 13.30 19.16 -1.13
N LYS A 71 13.90 18.55 -2.16
CA LYS A 71 13.14 17.88 -3.23
C LYS A 71 12.32 16.70 -2.66
N LEU A 72 12.96 15.83 -1.88
CA LEU A 72 12.29 14.69 -1.24
C LEU A 72 11.17 15.12 -0.28
N CYS A 73 11.32 16.27 0.38
CA CYS A 73 10.25 16.87 1.19
C CYS A 73 9.07 17.32 0.35
N LYS A 74 9.32 17.98 -0.79
CA LYS A 74 8.28 18.41 -1.73
C LYS A 74 7.49 17.22 -2.29
N GLU A 75 8.16 16.09 -2.49
CA GLU A 75 7.54 14.85 -2.99
C GLU A 75 6.85 14.02 -1.89
N GLY A 76 7.02 14.41 -0.62
CA GLY A 76 6.45 13.74 0.55
C GLY A 76 7.18 12.47 0.99
N TYR A 77 8.39 12.21 0.48
CA TYR A 77 9.21 11.04 0.85
C TYR A 77 9.99 11.25 2.15
N VAL A 78 10.23 12.50 2.51
CA VAL A 78 10.93 12.92 3.73
C VAL A 78 10.11 14.02 4.40
N GLN A 79 10.12 14.05 5.72
CA GLN A 79 9.54 15.14 6.51
C GLN A 79 10.68 15.93 7.17
N LYS A 80 10.55 17.25 7.17
CA LYS A 80 11.45 18.16 7.88
C LYS A 80 10.91 18.42 9.29
N GLY A 81 11.71 18.12 10.30
CA GLY A 81 11.53 18.57 11.68
C GLY A 81 12.27 19.88 11.95
N GLU A 82 12.45 20.25 13.23
CA GLU A 82 13.13 21.49 13.60
C GLU A 82 14.60 21.52 13.12
N LYS A 83 15.34 20.44 13.37
CA LYS A 83 16.79 20.33 13.07
C LYS A 83 17.17 19.09 12.27
N ASN A 84 16.21 18.20 12.01
CA ASN A 84 16.43 16.90 11.38
C ASN A 84 15.41 16.61 10.29
N PHE A 85 15.69 15.56 9.53
CA PHE A 85 14.83 15.02 8.49
C PHE A 85 14.54 13.56 8.82
N SER A 86 13.29 13.14 8.68
CA SER A 86 12.84 11.76 8.87
C SER A 86 12.25 11.22 7.57
N ILE A 87 12.44 9.93 7.31
CA ILE A 87 11.77 9.28 6.17
C ILE A 87 10.29 9.03 6.50
N THR A 88 9.41 9.23 5.52
CA THR A 88 7.98 8.95 5.66
C THR A 88 7.65 7.51 5.22
N PRO A 89 6.47 6.97 5.56
CA PRO A 89 5.97 5.72 4.97
C PRO A 89 6.00 5.70 3.43
N LYS A 90 5.68 6.83 2.79
CA LYS A 90 5.77 6.98 1.33
C LYS A 90 7.21 6.88 0.83
N GLY A 91 8.16 7.51 1.54
CA GLY A 91 9.59 7.39 1.22
C GLY A 91 10.13 5.98 1.40
N LEU A 92 9.66 5.27 2.43
CA LEU A 92 9.97 3.87 2.69
C LEU A 92 9.48 2.97 1.53
N ALA A 93 8.24 3.13 1.08
CA ALA A 93 7.72 2.34 -0.05
C ALA A 93 8.47 2.63 -1.37
N ILE A 94 8.84 3.88 -1.62
CA ILE A 94 9.69 4.22 -2.79
C ILE A 94 11.09 3.62 -2.68
N LEU A 95 11.67 3.62 -1.49
CA LEU A 95 12.94 2.94 -1.26
C LEU A 95 12.81 1.43 -1.52
N PHE A 96 11.75 0.79 -1.01
CA PHE A 96 11.49 -0.63 -1.23
C PHE A 96 11.37 -0.96 -2.73
N LYS A 97 10.60 -0.16 -3.47
CA LYS A 97 10.41 -0.33 -4.92
C LYS A 97 11.75 -0.28 -5.67
N ASN A 98 12.55 0.76 -5.41
CA ASN A 98 13.72 1.09 -6.24
C ASN A 98 15.05 0.51 -5.72
N TYR A 99 15.09 -0.05 -4.51
CA TYR A 99 16.29 -0.61 -3.89
C TYR A 99 16.14 -2.13 -3.77
N HIS A 100 16.94 -2.88 -4.54
CA HIS A 100 16.80 -4.33 -4.68
C HIS A 100 17.54 -5.16 -3.62
N ASP A 101 18.24 -4.51 -2.68
CA ASP A 101 18.88 -5.20 -1.55
C ASP A 101 17.83 -5.70 -0.55
N ASP A 102 17.72 -7.01 -0.42
CA ASP A 102 16.74 -7.67 0.47
C ASP A 102 16.93 -7.30 1.95
N LYS A 103 18.18 -7.04 2.39
CA LYS A 103 18.45 -6.60 3.77
C LYS A 103 17.79 -5.25 4.03
N ILE A 104 17.91 -4.31 3.09
CA ILE A 104 17.27 -3.00 3.20
C ILE A 104 15.75 -3.12 3.11
N ARG A 105 15.24 -3.96 2.20
CA ARG A 105 13.79 -4.20 2.07
C ARG A 105 13.17 -4.74 3.36
N LYS A 106 13.86 -5.66 4.05
CA LYS A 106 13.44 -6.15 5.37
C LYS A 106 13.46 -5.07 6.45
N VAL A 107 14.48 -4.20 6.45
CA VAL A 107 14.51 -3.04 7.36
C VAL A 107 13.35 -2.09 7.06
N VAL A 108 13.03 -1.85 5.78
CA VAL A 108 11.87 -1.04 5.38
C VAL A 108 10.56 -1.64 5.90
N ALA A 109 10.34 -2.94 5.70
CA ALA A 109 9.15 -3.62 6.20
C ALA A 109 9.03 -3.51 7.74
N LYS A 110 10.15 -3.70 8.46
CA LYS A 110 10.20 -3.50 9.91
C LYS A 110 9.83 -2.07 10.31
N ARG A 111 10.36 -1.06 9.62
CA ARG A 111 10.04 0.35 9.89
C ARG A 111 8.57 0.67 9.64
N ILE A 112 7.99 0.18 8.55
CA ILE A 112 6.55 0.37 8.26
C ILE A 112 5.71 -0.27 9.36
N LYS A 113 6.03 -1.50 9.77
CA LYS A 113 5.37 -2.19 10.88
C LYS A 113 5.39 -1.35 12.15
N GLU A 114 6.55 -0.80 12.52
CA GLU A 114 6.73 0.07 13.69
C GLU A 114 5.89 1.36 13.57
N ILE A 115 5.96 2.07 12.44
CA ILE A 115 5.21 3.33 12.23
C ILE A 115 3.70 3.09 12.28
N TRP A 116 3.24 1.97 11.74
CA TRP A 116 1.81 1.63 11.72
C TRP A 116 1.32 0.94 13.00
N ASN A 117 2.21 0.68 13.96
CA ASN A 117 1.93 -0.15 15.14
C ASN A 117 1.23 -1.46 14.76
N TYR A 118 1.72 -2.13 13.71
CA TYR A 118 1.14 -3.37 13.21
C TYR A 118 1.56 -4.54 14.10
N GLU A 119 0.57 -5.31 14.57
CA GLU A 119 0.72 -6.39 15.54
C GLU A 119 1.18 -7.72 14.91
N GLY A 120 0.95 -7.91 13.61
CA GLY A 120 1.34 -9.10 12.87
C GLY A 120 2.85 -9.21 12.60
N SER A 121 3.25 -9.98 11.59
CA SER A 121 4.67 -10.24 11.33
C SER A 121 5.33 -9.17 10.44
N VAL A 122 6.67 -9.10 10.45
CA VAL A 122 7.41 -8.27 9.48
C VAL A 122 7.25 -8.82 8.06
N ASP A 123 7.15 -10.14 7.91
CA ASP A 123 6.99 -10.79 6.62
C ASP A 123 5.65 -10.44 5.96
N GLU A 124 4.58 -10.26 6.75
CA GLU A 124 3.29 -9.79 6.24
C GLU A 124 3.39 -8.39 5.62
N ILE A 125 4.12 -7.48 6.26
CA ILE A 125 4.37 -6.14 5.71
C ILE A 125 5.30 -6.21 4.49
N TYR A 126 6.28 -7.11 4.50
CA TYR A 126 7.15 -7.33 3.34
C TYR A 126 6.34 -7.79 2.12
N CYS A 127 5.46 -8.78 2.29
CA CYS A 127 4.56 -9.26 1.24
C CYS A 127 3.62 -8.16 0.75
N LEU A 128 3.03 -7.37 1.66
CA LEU A 128 2.23 -6.20 1.29
C LEU A 128 3.01 -5.24 0.37
N LEU A 129 4.23 -4.87 0.77
CA LEU A 129 5.06 -3.94 -0.02
C LEU A 129 5.45 -4.54 -1.38
N LYS A 130 5.70 -5.85 -1.43
CA LYS A 130 6.00 -6.58 -2.67
C LYS A 130 4.79 -6.59 -3.60
N ASP A 131 3.62 -6.97 -3.12
CA ASP A 131 2.38 -6.98 -3.91
C ASP A 131 2.02 -5.57 -4.39
N MET A 132 2.24 -4.54 -3.56
CA MET A 132 2.08 -3.15 -3.99
C MET A 132 3.03 -2.79 -5.14
N VAL A 133 4.30 -3.21 -5.09
CA VAL A 133 5.24 -2.99 -6.21
C VAL A 133 4.75 -3.70 -7.47
N ASP A 134 4.29 -4.95 -7.36
CA ASP A 134 3.77 -5.70 -8.50
C ASP A 134 2.53 -5.02 -9.11
N LEU A 135 1.65 -4.47 -8.29
CA LEU A 135 0.50 -3.67 -8.75
C LEU A 135 0.94 -2.36 -9.43
N ILE A 136 1.97 -1.68 -8.92
CA ILE A 136 2.53 -0.46 -9.53
C ILE A 136 3.13 -0.77 -10.89
N ASP A 137 3.91 -1.85 -10.98
CA ASP A 137 4.60 -2.23 -12.21
C ASP A 137 3.61 -2.73 -13.28
N LYS A 138 2.46 -3.29 -12.87
CA LYS A 138 1.30 -3.58 -13.74
C LYS A 138 0.47 -2.33 -14.10
N GLY A 139 0.80 -1.15 -13.58
CA GLY A 139 0.06 0.09 -13.83
C GLY A 139 -1.33 0.15 -13.17
N LYS A 140 -1.61 -0.72 -12.19
CA LYS A 140 -2.91 -0.79 -11.51
C LYS A 140 -3.07 0.27 -10.43
N ILE A 141 -1.95 0.70 -9.83
CA ILE A 141 -1.92 1.72 -8.79
C ILE A 141 -0.75 2.69 -9.02
N ASP A 142 -0.92 3.95 -8.60
CA ASP A 142 0.16 4.95 -8.60
C ASP A 142 0.57 5.28 -7.16
N ILE A 143 1.79 4.91 -6.78
CA ILE A 143 2.39 5.18 -5.46
C ILE A 143 2.38 6.65 -5.07
N LYS A 144 2.34 7.59 -6.04
CA LYS A 144 2.25 9.02 -5.73
C LYS A 144 0.90 9.37 -5.09
N ASN A 145 -0.15 8.65 -5.45
CA ASN A 145 -1.53 8.89 -5.02
C ASN A 145 -1.95 7.99 -3.85
N ILE A 146 -1.07 7.09 -3.39
CA ILE A 146 -1.34 6.20 -2.25
C ILE A 146 -0.96 6.89 -0.94
N CYS A 147 -1.90 6.89 0.01
CA CYS A 147 -1.65 7.41 1.35
C CYS A 147 -1.19 6.31 2.32
N LEU A 148 0.13 6.11 2.40
CA LEU A 148 0.77 5.13 3.29
C LEU A 148 0.81 5.56 4.77
N ASN A 149 0.34 6.76 5.10
CA ASN A 149 0.28 7.24 6.49
C ASN A 149 -0.96 6.72 7.24
N TYR A 150 -2.01 6.31 6.51
CA TYR A 150 -3.27 5.83 7.07
C TYR A 150 -3.51 4.39 6.62
N PRO A 151 -3.02 3.39 7.38
CA PRO A 151 -3.07 2.00 6.94
C PRO A 151 -4.51 1.46 6.77
N ALA A 152 -5.48 1.96 7.54
CA ALA A 152 -6.90 1.64 7.33
C ALA A 152 -7.43 2.08 5.97
N SER A 153 -7.10 3.31 5.54
CA SER A 153 -7.47 3.82 4.23
C SER A 153 -6.79 3.04 3.11
N LEU A 154 -5.51 2.68 3.31
CA LEU A 154 -4.78 1.81 2.38
C LEU A 154 -5.44 0.44 2.25
N ALA A 155 -5.83 -0.18 3.36
CA ALA A 155 -6.53 -1.47 3.35
C ALA A 155 -7.83 -1.40 2.56
N GLY A 156 -8.65 -0.36 2.78
CA GLY A 156 -9.87 -0.13 2.00
C GLY A 156 -9.59 0.09 0.51
N PHE A 157 -8.53 0.81 0.17
CA PHE A 157 -8.10 1.02 -1.22
C PHE A 157 -7.63 -0.28 -1.91
N LEU A 158 -6.92 -1.15 -1.19
CA LEU A 158 -6.38 -2.40 -1.73
C LEU A 158 -7.43 -3.52 -1.76
N TYR A 159 -8.49 -3.44 -0.95
CA TYR A 159 -9.51 -4.48 -0.84
C TYR A 159 -10.14 -4.90 -2.19
N PRO A 160 -10.50 -3.99 -3.12
CA PRO A 160 -11.00 -4.37 -4.45
C PRO A 160 -10.01 -5.18 -5.29
N LEU A 161 -8.71 -5.12 -4.97
CA LEU A 161 -7.65 -5.85 -5.66
C LEU A 161 -7.29 -7.16 -4.95
N ALA A 162 -8.00 -7.54 -3.87
CA ALA A 162 -7.64 -8.65 -2.99
C ALA A 162 -7.42 -9.98 -3.70
N SER A 163 -8.12 -10.26 -4.80
CA SER A 163 -7.94 -11.50 -5.58
C SER A 163 -6.54 -11.65 -6.19
N GLU A 164 -5.78 -10.56 -6.31
CA GLU A 164 -4.43 -10.53 -6.88
C GLU A 164 -3.32 -10.50 -5.84
N LEU A 165 -3.68 -10.45 -4.55
CA LEU A 165 -2.76 -10.28 -3.44
C LEU A 165 -2.45 -11.62 -2.78
N SER A 166 -1.27 -11.70 -2.15
CA SER A 166 -0.87 -12.84 -1.34
C SER A 166 -1.77 -12.98 -0.10
N GLU A 167 -1.81 -14.17 0.48
CA GLU A 167 -2.57 -14.41 1.72
C GLU A 167 -2.03 -13.58 2.89
N GLU A 168 -0.72 -13.35 2.95
CA GLU A 168 -0.09 -12.47 3.93
C GLU A 168 -0.58 -11.02 3.78
N THR A 169 -0.66 -10.51 2.56
CA THR A 169 -1.21 -9.18 2.29
C THR A 169 -2.68 -9.08 2.67
N LYS A 170 -3.47 -10.12 2.35
CA LYS A 170 -4.89 -10.20 2.74
C LYS A 170 -5.08 -10.16 4.26
N LYS A 171 -4.17 -10.78 5.04
CA LYS A 171 -4.17 -10.67 6.52
C LYS A 171 -4.00 -9.24 6.98
N VAL A 172 -3.06 -8.49 6.41
CA VAL A 172 -2.85 -7.07 6.76
C VAL A 172 -4.12 -6.26 6.46
N ILE A 173 -4.74 -6.48 5.30
CA ILE A 173 -5.99 -5.80 4.93
C ILE A 173 -7.10 -6.16 5.92
N ALA A 174 -7.32 -7.44 6.18
CA ALA A 174 -8.35 -7.92 7.10
C ALA A 174 -8.18 -7.36 8.51
N HIS A 175 -6.94 -7.30 9.02
CA HIS A 175 -6.61 -6.70 10.32
C HIS A 175 -7.09 -5.25 10.42
N TYR A 176 -6.76 -4.43 9.42
CA TYR A 176 -7.17 -3.03 9.43
C TYR A 176 -8.67 -2.84 9.19
N MET A 177 -9.32 -3.72 8.43
CA MET A 177 -10.78 -3.71 8.29
C MET A 177 -11.45 -4.02 9.63
N LEU A 178 -11.01 -5.04 10.36
CA LEU A 178 -11.53 -5.39 11.68
C LEU A 178 -11.31 -4.30 12.75
N LYS A 179 -10.22 -3.53 12.63
CA LYS A 179 -9.98 -2.37 13.51
C LYS A 179 -10.85 -1.15 13.18
N THR A 180 -11.36 -1.05 11.95
CA THR A 180 -12.03 0.16 11.46
C THR A 180 -13.56 0.01 11.42
N PHE A 181 -14.06 -1.15 11.01
CA PHE A 181 -15.48 -1.40 10.82
C PHE A 181 -16.07 -2.18 12.01
N PRO A 182 -17.37 -2.01 12.29
CA PRO A 182 -18.03 -2.77 13.33
C PRO A 182 -17.97 -4.27 13.01
N SER A 183 -17.44 -5.06 13.94
CA SER A 183 -17.39 -6.52 13.85
C SER A 183 -18.37 -7.16 14.82
N THR A 184 -18.96 -8.28 14.43
CA THR A 184 -19.80 -9.13 15.29
C THR A 184 -19.01 -10.32 15.82
N ASN A 185 -19.26 -10.69 17.07
CA ASN A 185 -18.77 -11.95 17.62
C ASN A 185 -19.62 -13.10 17.09
N LEU A 186 -19.03 -13.96 16.27
CA LEU A 186 -19.68 -15.18 15.76
C LEU A 186 -19.68 -16.28 16.84
N THR A 187 -18.58 -16.34 17.59
CA THR A 187 -18.38 -17.20 18.76
C THR A 187 -17.53 -16.43 19.78
N PRO A 188 -17.35 -16.94 21.02
CA PRO A 188 -16.45 -16.31 21.99
C PRO A 188 -14.98 -16.15 21.52
N TYR A 189 -14.58 -16.84 20.45
CA TYR A 189 -13.21 -16.86 19.94
C TYR A 189 -13.07 -16.43 18.49
N CYS A 190 -14.16 -15.93 17.89
CA CYS A 190 -14.20 -15.49 16.51
C CYS A 190 -15.01 -14.20 16.38
N ARG A 191 -14.37 -13.17 15.84
CA ARG A 191 -15.02 -11.92 15.45
C ARG A 191 -14.88 -11.70 13.95
N GLY A 192 -15.90 -11.13 13.32
CA GLY A 192 -15.86 -10.87 11.89
C GLY A 192 -16.86 -9.83 11.42
N ILE A 193 -16.63 -9.35 10.20
CA ILE A 193 -17.53 -8.43 9.49
C ILE A 193 -18.32 -9.27 8.50
N ILE A 194 -19.63 -9.36 8.70
CA ILE A 194 -20.52 -10.18 7.87
C ILE A 194 -21.02 -9.36 6.68
N SER A 195 -21.08 -9.99 5.52
CA SER A 195 -21.71 -9.46 4.30
C SER A 195 -22.39 -10.58 3.53
N PHE A 196 -23.05 -10.24 2.43
CA PHE A 196 -23.73 -11.16 1.54
C PHE A 196 -23.16 -11.03 0.14
N ASP A 197 -22.96 -12.18 -0.52
CA ASP A 197 -22.56 -12.19 -1.92
C ASP A 197 -23.76 -11.88 -2.85
N ASN A 198 -23.52 -11.88 -4.15
CA ASN A 198 -24.55 -11.64 -5.16
C ASN A 198 -25.67 -12.70 -5.19
N ARG A 199 -25.51 -13.82 -4.46
CA ARG A 199 -26.49 -14.91 -4.32
C ARG A 199 -27.15 -14.91 -2.94
N ALA A 200 -26.98 -13.83 -2.16
CA ALA A 200 -27.44 -13.72 -0.78
C ALA A 200 -26.83 -14.78 0.17
N THR A 201 -25.66 -15.33 -0.18
CA THR A 201 -24.91 -16.24 0.69
C THR A 201 -24.11 -15.40 1.69
N PRO A 202 -24.26 -15.65 3.01
CA PRO A 202 -23.49 -14.92 4.00
C PRO A 202 -22.02 -15.33 3.99
N TYR A 203 -21.12 -14.34 4.04
CA TYR A 203 -19.68 -14.54 4.13
C TYR A 203 -19.04 -13.49 5.05
N LEU A 204 -17.78 -13.72 5.42
CA LEU A 204 -16.99 -12.80 6.24
C LEU A 204 -16.05 -11.99 5.36
N ILE A 205 -16.27 -10.68 5.30
CA ILE A 205 -15.36 -9.74 4.62
C ILE A 205 -13.97 -9.83 5.26
N ALA A 206 -13.93 -9.76 6.59
CA ALA A 206 -12.74 -9.99 7.38
C ALA A 206 -13.13 -10.76 8.65
N VAL A 207 -12.26 -11.67 9.08
CA VAL A 207 -12.47 -12.48 10.28
C VAL A 207 -11.16 -12.67 11.01
N GLU A 208 -11.24 -12.69 12.33
CA GLU A 208 -10.16 -13.13 13.22
C GLU A 208 -10.71 -14.21 14.14
N CYS A 209 -10.15 -15.41 14.00
CA CYS A 209 -10.50 -16.59 14.77
C CYS A 209 -9.26 -17.20 15.42
N LYS A 210 -9.39 -17.70 16.65
CA LYS A 210 -8.27 -18.40 17.33
C LYS A 210 -7.74 -19.61 16.56
N ALA A 211 -8.62 -20.37 15.90
CA ALA A 211 -8.24 -21.59 15.18
C ALA A 211 -7.67 -21.33 13.77
N GLU A 212 -8.22 -20.35 13.06
CA GLU A 212 -7.91 -20.11 11.65
C GLU A 212 -7.05 -18.86 11.40
N GLY A 213 -6.80 -18.07 12.44
CA GLY A 213 -6.12 -16.79 12.35
C GLY A 213 -7.00 -15.72 11.69
N ILE A 214 -6.33 -14.75 11.06
CA ILE A 214 -6.96 -13.65 10.33
C ILE A 214 -7.16 -14.05 8.88
N LYS A 215 -8.35 -13.83 8.32
CA LYS A 215 -8.67 -14.09 6.91
C LYS A 215 -9.52 -12.96 6.30
N LEU A 216 -9.43 -12.84 4.97
CA LEU A 216 -10.21 -11.91 4.15
C LEU A 216 -11.11 -12.71 3.19
N ASN A 217 -12.34 -12.26 2.97
CA ASN A 217 -13.33 -12.89 2.07
C ASN A 217 -13.51 -14.39 2.32
N HIS A 218 -13.83 -14.74 3.57
CA HIS A 218 -13.90 -16.12 4.04
C HIS A 218 -15.35 -16.62 4.16
N TYR A 219 -15.64 -17.77 3.56
CA TYR A 219 -16.91 -18.48 3.74
C TYR A 219 -16.78 -19.46 4.91
N CYS A 220 -17.55 -19.22 5.96
CA CYS A 220 -17.52 -20.00 7.19
C CYS A 220 -18.78 -20.86 7.32
N GLU A 221 -18.63 -22.17 7.51
CA GLU A 221 -19.76 -23.09 7.70
C GLU A 221 -20.62 -22.73 8.93
N LEU A 222 -20.00 -22.25 10.00
CA LEU A 222 -20.71 -21.83 11.20
C LEU A 222 -21.63 -20.65 10.92
N LEU A 223 -21.17 -19.67 10.13
CA LEU A 223 -21.99 -18.53 9.72
C LEU A 223 -23.19 -18.99 8.89
N GLN A 224 -22.99 -19.92 7.96
CA GLN A 224 -24.08 -20.49 7.16
C GLN A 224 -25.11 -21.22 8.03
N LYS A 225 -24.65 -22.02 9.01
CA LYS A 225 -25.54 -22.71 9.96
C LYS A 225 -26.35 -21.73 10.81
N LEU A 226 -25.71 -20.66 11.31
CA LEU A 226 -26.38 -19.62 12.11
C LEU A 226 -27.43 -18.87 11.28
N TYR A 227 -27.12 -18.55 10.03
CA TYR A 227 -28.05 -17.89 9.12
C TYR A 227 -29.26 -18.78 8.81
N ASN A 228 -29.02 -20.03 8.40
CA ASN A 228 -30.09 -20.98 8.06
C ASN A 228 -31.02 -21.29 9.23
N LYS A 229 -30.51 -21.30 10.46
CA LYS A 229 -31.33 -21.49 11.67
C LYS A 229 -32.30 -20.33 11.90
N ASN A 230 -31.89 -19.11 11.58
CA ASN A 230 -32.68 -17.90 11.78
C ASN A 230 -33.58 -17.54 10.58
N SER A 231 -33.40 -18.19 9.42
CA SER A 231 -34.24 -17.97 8.23
C SER A 231 -35.46 -18.89 8.15
N ILE A 232 -35.63 -19.82 9.10
CA ILE A 232 -36.76 -20.78 9.18
C ILE A 232 -37.84 -20.29 10.18
N SER A 233 -37.66 -19.11 10.78
CA SER A 233 -38.65 -18.40 11.60
C SER A 233 -39.32 -17.28 10.83
#